data_AF-A0A1I5WV09-F1
#
_entry.id   AF-A0A1I5WV09-F1
#
_cell.length_a   1.000
_cell.length_b   1.000
_cell.length_c   1.000
_cell.angle_alpha   90.00
_cell.angle_beta   90.00
_cell.angle_gamma   90.00
#
_symmetry.space_group_name_H-M   'P 1'
#
loop_
_entity.id
_entity.type
_entity.pdbx_description
1 polymer ?
#
loop_
_entity_poly.entity_id
_entity_poly.type
_entity_poly.pdbx_seq_one_letter_code
_entity_poly.pdbx_strand_id
1 'polypeptide(L)'
;MLVHETMYVPAMEAFVRAQVTADLPVKFDSFMAHMKASHTASEDVGRIAQEAGVKTLELSHLTPAIDSIDDETWRAPMAKHFNGEIIVGKALTVVRRA
;
A
#
# COMPACT_ATOMS: atom_id res chain seq x y z
N MET A 1 0.97 12.92 12.71
CA MET A 1 1.09 11.53 12.21
C MET A 1 -0.17 11.22 11.43
N LEU A 2 0.01 10.58 10.27
CA LEU A 2 -1.05 10.03 9.43
C LEU A 2 -0.98 8.50 9.48
N VAL A 3 -2.13 7.85 9.64
CA VAL A 3 -2.26 6.39 9.44
C VAL A 3 -3.07 6.22 8.16
N HIS A 4 -2.56 5.45 7.20
CA HIS A 4 -3.20 5.34 5.89
C HIS A 4 -3.07 3.93 5.33
N GLU A 5 -4.12 3.43 4.67
CA GLU A 5 -4.05 2.18 3.93
C GLU A 5 -3.15 2.29 2.69
N THR A 6 -2.70 1.17 2.11
CA THR A 6 -1.91 1.28 0.88
C THR A 6 -2.02 0.05 -0.01
N MET A 7 -2.03 0.30 -1.32
CA MET A 7 -1.94 -0.74 -2.34
C MET A 7 -0.61 -0.66 -3.09
N TYR A 8 0.16 -1.74 -3.07
CA TYR A 8 1.35 -1.90 -3.92
C TYR A 8 0.94 -2.47 -5.28
N VAL A 9 0.69 -1.56 -6.22
CA VAL A 9 0.13 -1.86 -7.55
C VAL A 9 0.86 -2.98 -8.29
N PRO A 10 2.22 -3.02 -8.36
CA PRO A 10 2.92 -4.08 -9.08
C PRO A 10 2.62 -5.49 -8.53
N ALA A 11 2.61 -5.64 -7.20
CA ALA A 11 2.27 -6.92 -6.58
C ALA A 11 0.79 -7.25 -6.75
N MET A 12 -0.09 -6.25 -6.74
CA MET A 12 -1.51 -6.49 -6.99
C MET A 12 -1.76 -7.01 -8.40
N GLU A 13 -1.12 -6.41 -9.40
CA GLU A 13 -1.22 -6.88 -10.78
C GLU A 13 -0.65 -8.29 -10.95
N ALA A 14 0.50 -8.59 -10.35
CA ALA A 14 1.07 -9.94 -10.37
C ALA A 14 0.15 -10.98 -9.71
N PHE A 15 -0.44 -10.65 -8.57
CA PHE A 15 -1.40 -11.52 -7.87
C PHE A 15 -2.61 -11.83 -8.76
N VAL A 16 -3.27 -10.80 -9.33
CA VAL A 16 -4.46 -11.02 -10.16
C VAL A 16 -4.11 -11.83 -11.42
N ARG A 17 -2.94 -11.60 -12.03
CA ARG A 17 -2.47 -12.40 -13.18
C ARG A 17 -2.27 -13.87 -12.80
N ALA A 18 -1.76 -14.16 -11.61
CA ALA A 18 -1.61 -15.53 -11.13
C ALA A 18 -2.98 -16.22 -10.99
N GLN A 19 -3.99 -15.51 -10.48
CA GLN A 19 -5.35 -16.04 -10.38
C GLN A 19 -6.00 -16.30 -11.75
N VAL A 20 -5.78 -15.41 -12.72
CA VAL A 20 -6.23 -15.62 -14.12
C VAL A 20 -5.54 -16.84 -14.72
N THR A 21 -4.23 -16.99 -14.51
CA THR A 21 -3.47 -18.15 -14.99
C THR A 21 -3.95 -19.46 -14.37
N ALA A 22 -4.45 -19.41 -13.13
CA ALA A 22 -5.02 -20.55 -12.42
C ALA A 22 -6.50 -20.84 -12.78
N ASP A 23 -7.04 -20.20 -13.83
CA ASP A 23 -8.43 -20.36 -14.30
C ASP A 23 -9.49 -20.06 -13.22
N LEU A 24 -9.17 -19.18 -12.26
CA LEU A 24 -10.15 -18.68 -11.30
C LEU A 24 -11.06 -17.65 -11.98
N PRO A 25 -12.32 -17.49 -11.51
CA PRO A 25 -13.31 -16.60 -12.13
C PRO A 25 -13.05 -15.11 -11.83
N VAL A 26 -11.88 -14.61 -12.20
CA VAL A 26 -11.46 -13.21 -12.07
C VAL A 26 -11.08 -12.67 -13.45
N LYS A 27 -11.48 -11.42 -13.73
CA LYS A 27 -11.11 -10.70 -14.95
C LYS A 27 -10.14 -9.59 -14.59
N PHE A 28 -8.93 -9.64 -15.14
CA PHE A 28 -7.83 -8.73 -14.78
C PHE A 28 -8.24 -7.26 -14.86
N ASP A 29 -8.77 -6.82 -16.00
CA ASP A 29 -9.06 -5.40 -16.23
C ASP A 29 -10.13 -4.86 -15.29
N SER A 30 -11.26 -5.57 -15.14
CA SER A 30 -12.34 -5.11 -14.25
C SER A 30 -11.94 -5.15 -12.78
N PHE A 31 -11.16 -6.15 -12.38
CA PHE A 31 -10.67 -6.25 -11.01
C PHE A 31 -9.68 -5.12 -10.71
N MET A 32 -8.68 -4.91 -11.57
CA MET A 32 -7.71 -3.82 -11.40
C MET A 32 -8.35 -2.44 -11.47
N ALA A 33 -9.39 -2.24 -12.29
CA ALA A 33 -10.15 -1.00 -12.32
C ALA A 33 -10.84 -0.72 -10.97
N HIS A 34 -11.47 -1.73 -10.37
CA HIS A 34 -12.04 -1.62 -9.03
C HIS A 34 -10.96 -1.31 -7.98
N MET A 35 -9.85 -2.08 -7.98
CA MET A 35 -8.77 -1.89 -7.01
C MET A 35 -8.18 -0.48 -7.07
N LYS A 36 -7.93 0.04 -8.28
CA LYS A 36 -7.40 1.40 -8.49
C LYS A 36 -8.40 2.50 -8.09
N ALA A 37 -9.70 2.22 -8.14
CA ALA A 37 -10.74 3.17 -7.73
C ALA A 37 -11.04 3.12 -6.22
N SER A 38 -10.76 2.00 -5.56
CA SER A 38 -11.14 1.76 -4.16
C SER A 38 -9.97 1.80 -3.17
N HIS A 39 -8.73 1.79 -3.66
CA HIS A 39 -7.52 1.85 -2.84
C HIS A 39 -6.56 2.94 -3.28
N THR A 40 -5.75 3.41 -2.34
CA THR A 40 -4.69 4.39 -2.63
C THR A 40 -3.38 3.69 -2.98
N ALA A 41 -2.79 4.04 -4.12
CA ALA A 41 -1.48 3.51 -4.52
C ALA A 41 -0.38 4.01 -3.58
N SER A 42 0.63 3.17 -3.30
CA SER A 42 1.70 3.53 -2.37
C SER A 42 2.36 4.89 -2.67
N GLU A 43 2.62 5.21 -3.94
CA GLU A 43 3.22 6.51 -4.30
C GLU A 43 2.32 7.70 -3.92
N ASP A 44 1.01 7.56 -4.08
CA ASP A 44 0.04 8.60 -3.74
C ASP A 44 -0.09 8.81 -2.23
N VAL A 45 0.02 7.75 -1.42
CA VAL A 45 0.07 7.86 0.04
C VAL A 45 1.24 8.75 0.48
N GLY A 46 2.41 8.62 -0.17
CA GLY A 46 3.56 9.48 0.10
C GLY A 46 3.27 10.95 -0.20
N ARG A 47 2.63 11.25 -1.33
CA ARG A 47 2.22 12.63 -1.69
C ARG A 47 1.23 13.19 -0.68
N ILE A 48 0.20 12.42 -0.32
CA ILE A 48 -0.80 12.80 0.68
C ILE A 48 -0.14 13.12 2.03
N ALA A 49 0.79 12.28 2.50
CA ALA A 49 1.49 12.52 3.76
C ALA A 49 2.34 13.80 3.73
N GLN A 50 3.00 14.06 2.60
CA GLN A 50 3.80 15.27 2.41
C GLN A 50 2.95 16.53 2.38
N GLU A 51 1.83 16.50 1.64
CA GLU A 51 0.86 17.59 1.56
C GLU A 51 0.17 17.86 2.91
N ALA A 52 -0.11 16.80 3.68
CA ALA A 52 -0.66 16.91 5.03
C ALA A 52 0.32 17.49 6.06
N GLY A 53 1.61 17.64 5.72
CA GLY A 53 2.62 18.21 6.61
C GLY A 53 2.90 17.37 7.86
N VAL A 54 2.61 16.07 7.83
CA VAL A 54 2.88 15.17 8.96
C VAL A 54 4.37 14.80 9.03
N LYS A 55 4.86 14.45 10.23
CA LYS A 55 6.23 13.97 10.43
C LYS A 55 6.39 12.46 10.33
N THR A 56 5.28 11.73 10.50
CA THR A 56 5.23 10.27 10.53
C THR A 56 4.02 9.79 9.75
N LEU A 57 4.23 8.82 8.87
CA LEU A 57 3.25 8.08 8.10
C LEU A 57 3.31 6.61 8.57
N GLU A 58 2.23 6.08 9.12
CA GLU A 58 2.07 4.67 9.44
C GLU A 58 1.17 3.99 8.41
N LEU A 59 1.65 2.90 7.85
CA LEU A 59 0.93 2.12 6.86
C LEU A 59 0.05 1.11 7.56
N SER A 60 -1.25 1.15 7.27
CA SER A 60 -2.22 0.13 7.65
C SER A 60 -2.70 -0.63 6.41
N HIS A 61 -3.48 -1.70 6.60
CA HIS A 61 -4.21 -2.38 5.52
C HIS A 61 -3.40 -2.54 4.21
N LEU A 62 -2.31 -3.31 4.28
CA LEU A 62 -1.38 -3.53 3.17
C LEU A 62 -2.02 -4.44 2.12
N THR A 63 -2.15 -3.95 0.88
CA THR A 63 -2.82 -4.65 -0.21
C THR A 63 -1.89 -4.84 -1.43
N PRO A 64 -1.69 -6.06 -1.95
CA PRO A 64 -2.33 -7.31 -1.54
C PRO A 64 -1.83 -7.85 -0.19
N ALA A 65 -2.72 -8.56 0.51
CA ALA A 65 -2.42 -9.26 1.75
C ALA A 65 -1.67 -10.59 1.47
N ILE A 66 -0.41 -10.47 1.02
CA ILE A 66 0.50 -11.59 0.80
C ILE A 66 1.79 -11.38 1.59
N ASP A 67 2.32 -12.46 2.18
CA ASP A 67 3.45 -12.38 3.11
C ASP A 67 4.83 -12.20 2.41
N SER A 68 4.86 -12.21 1.08
CA SER A 68 6.10 -12.17 0.29
C SER A 68 6.63 -10.76 0.01
N ILE A 69 5.96 -9.71 0.50
CA ILE A 69 6.36 -8.31 0.26
C ILE A 69 7.04 -7.78 1.52
N ASP A 70 8.32 -7.40 1.41
CA ASP A 70 9.07 -6.84 2.52
C ASP A 70 8.74 -5.37 2.81
N ASP A 71 9.13 -4.91 4.00
CA ASP A 71 8.85 -3.55 4.49
C ASP A 71 9.45 -2.47 3.54
N GLU A 72 10.60 -2.72 2.92
CA GLU A 72 11.24 -1.74 2.05
C GLU A 72 10.49 -1.58 0.72
N THR A 73 9.94 -2.67 0.19
CA THR A 73 9.10 -2.64 -1.01
C THR A 73 7.85 -1.78 -0.79
N TRP A 74 7.29 -1.78 0.42
CA TRP A 74 6.19 -0.87 0.78
C TRP A 74 6.65 0.58 0.89
N ARG A 75 7.81 0.83 1.53
CA ARG A 75 8.33 2.16 1.85
C ARG A 75 8.87 2.91 0.64
N ALA A 76 9.65 2.25 -0.21
CA ALA A 76 10.37 2.85 -1.33
C ALA A 76 9.51 3.76 -2.23
N PRO A 77 8.31 3.38 -2.69
CA PRO A 77 7.47 4.25 -3.52
C PRO A 77 7.02 5.54 -2.81
N MET A 78 6.69 5.47 -1.52
CA MET A 78 6.26 6.63 -0.72
C MET A 78 7.42 7.57 -0.41
N ALA A 79 8.60 7.01 -0.13
CA ALA A 79 9.82 7.74 0.22
C ALA A 79 10.31 8.67 -0.92
N LYS A 80 9.88 8.43 -2.16
CA LYS A 80 10.12 9.36 -3.29
C LYS A 80 9.41 10.71 -3.12
N HIS A 81 8.34 10.75 -2.32
CA HIS A 81 7.44 11.89 -2.21
C HIS A 81 7.30 12.41 -0.78
N PHE A 82 7.66 11.62 0.24
CA PHE A 82 7.53 11.98 1.64
C PHE A 82 8.88 11.98 2.36
N ASN A 83 9.21 13.10 3.01
CA ASN A 83 10.49 13.27 3.71
C ASN A 83 10.46 12.86 5.19
N GLY A 84 9.31 12.43 5.70
CA GLY A 84 9.15 12.03 7.11
C GLY A 84 9.42 10.54 7.35
N GLU A 85 9.15 10.10 8.57
CA GLU A 85 9.28 8.70 8.98
C GLU A 85 8.13 7.86 8.42
N ILE A 86 8.45 6.73 7.77
CA ILE A 86 7.45 5.77 7.27
C ILE A 86 7.52 4.50 8.09
N ILE A 87 6.43 4.11 8.74
CA ILE A 87 6.33 2.90 9.56
C ILE A 87 5.43 1.90 8.84
N VAL A 88 5.93 0.71 8.53
CA VAL A 88 5.09 -0.37 8.00
C VAL A 88 4.40 -1.05 9.18
N GLY A 89 3.07 -0.88 9.29
CA GLY A 89 2.29 -1.44 10.39
C GLY A 89 2.29 -2.96 10.37
N LYS A 90 2.48 -3.56 11.54
CA LYS A 90 2.43 -5.02 11.76
C LYS A 90 1.25 -5.35 12.66
N ALA A 91 0.86 -6.62 12.70
CA ALA A 91 -0.17 -7.06 13.63
C ALA A 91 0.17 -6.62 15.07
N LEU A 92 -0.78 -5.96 15.74
CA LEU A 92 -0.66 -5.40 17.09
C LEU A 92 0.30 -4.21 17.27
N THR A 93 0.69 -3.51 16.21
CA THR A 93 1.43 -2.24 16.35
C THR A 93 0.62 -1.23 17.18
N VAL A 94 1.22 -0.68 18.24
CA VAL A 94 0.64 0.38 19.07
C VAL A 94 1.48 1.63 18.89
N VAL A 95 0.89 2.70 18.36
CA VAL A 95 1.55 3.99 18.27
C VAL A 95 1.02 4.95 19.33
N ARG A 96 1.94 5.52 20.12
CA ARG A 96 1.63 6.49 21.17
C ARG A 96 2.14 7.86 20.76
N ARG A 97 1.30 8.88 20.91
CA ARG A 97 1.74 10.28 20.84
C ARG A 97 2.33 10.66 22.20
N ALA A 98 3.50 11.30 22.18
CA ALA A 98 4.09 11.93 23.36
C ALA A 98 3.26 13.15 23.78
#